data_AF-A0A914ZAY1-F1
#
_entry.id   AF-A0A914ZAY1-F1
#
_cell.length_a   1.000
_cell.length_b   1.000
_cell.length_c   1.000
_cell.angle_alpha   90.00
_cell.angle_beta   90.00
_cell.angle_gamma   90.00
#
_symmetry.space_group_name_H-M   'P 1'
#
loop_
_entity.id
_entity.type
_entity.pdbx_description
1 polymer ?
#
loop_
_entity_poly.entity_id
_entity_poly.type
_entity_poly.pdbx_seq_one_letter_code
_entity_poly.pdbx_strand_id
1 'polypeptide(L)'
;MSGGSKKLLTELTKLASMSISSSKSAYPAALDITQTAFHEPKPLFANDKKPEVAKLMEKSIPIFDKAFESLNGGSNPDKRQKAQISRSGLQFMVEEFESNQDLYRKIQPLLNASGVKSVEEYIQKTTTKEQAKNPGMDTSKIPVSHFWWFNVEGDE
;
A
#
# COMPACT_ATOMS: atom_id res chain seq x y z
N MET A 1 -10.17 17.82 9.51
CA MET A 1 -9.76 16.43 9.17
C MET A 1 -10.51 16.03 7.91
N SER A 2 -9.80 15.66 6.84
CA SER A 2 -10.42 15.09 5.64
C SER A 2 -11.17 13.79 5.99
N GLY A 3 -12.25 13.48 5.26
CA GLY A 3 -13.04 12.27 5.48
C GLY A 3 -12.23 10.98 5.31
N GLY A 4 -11.21 10.98 4.44
CA GLY A 4 -10.36 9.84 4.14
C GLY A 4 -9.48 9.37 5.31
N SER A 5 -8.89 10.31 6.07
CA SER A 5 -8.04 9.98 7.22
C SER A 5 -8.81 9.20 8.32
N LYS A 6 -10.06 9.60 8.59
CA LYS A 6 -10.92 8.88 9.55
C LYS A 6 -11.30 7.49 9.05
N LYS A 7 -11.56 7.35 7.75
CA LYS A 7 -11.88 6.06 7.13
C LYS A 7 -10.68 5.10 7.21
N LEU A 8 -9.49 5.54 6.82
CA LEU A 8 -8.27 4.74 6.87
C LEU A 8 -7.98 4.23 8.29
N LEU A 9 -8.05 5.10 9.30
CA LEU A 9 -7.86 4.69 10.69
C LEU A 9 -8.91 3.65 11.13
N THR A 10 -10.18 3.86 10.79
CA THR A 10 -11.27 2.92 11.13
C THR A 10 -11.02 1.54 10.51
N GLU A 11 -10.66 1.49 9.23
CA GLU A 11 -10.41 0.23 8.52
C GLU A 11 -9.14 -0.47 9.04
N LEU A 12 -8.08 0.29 9.35
CA LEU A 12 -6.87 -0.26 9.94
C LEU A 12 -7.12 -0.85 11.34
N THR A 13 -7.94 -0.19 12.16
CA THR A 13 -8.34 -0.72 13.48
C THR A 13 -9.09 -2.04 13.34
N LYS A 14 -10.02 -2.13 12.38
CA LYS A 14 -10.71 -3.40 12.08
C LYS A 14 -9.72 -4.46 11.64
N LEU A 15 -8.82 -4.15 10.71
CA LEU A 15 -7.82 -5.08 10.20
C LEU A 15 -6.93 -5.64 11.32
N ALA A 16 -6.46 -4.78 12.23
CA ALA A 16 -5.62 -5.17 13.36
C ALA A 16 -6.33 -6.06 14.39
N SER A 17 -7.66 -6.13 14.34
CA SER A 17 -8.47 -7.05 15.16
C SER A 17 -8.75 -8.39 14.47
N MET A 18 -8.45 -8.52 13.17
CA MET A 18 -8.67 -9.74 12.41
C MET A 18 -7.57 -10.79 12.68
N SER A 19 -7.95 -12.06 12.57
CA SER A 19 -6.99 -13.17 12.59
C SER A 19 -6.54 -13.50 11.16
N ILE A 20 -5.30 -13.95 10.99
CA ILE A 20 -4.81 -14.49 9.70
C ILE A 20 -5.68 -15.67 9.24
N SER A 21 -6.23 -16.45 10.18
CA SER A 21 -7.15 -17.55 9.87
C SER A 21 -8.48 -17.10 9.23
N SER A 22 -8.79 -15.80 9.27
CA SER A 22 -9.95 -15.18 8.59
C SER A 22 -9.61 -14.63 7.20
N SER A 23 -8.78 -15.36 6.44
CA SER A 23 -8.21 -14.96 5.15
C SER A 23 -9.23 -14.47 4.10
N LYS A 24 -10.48 -14.94 4.15
CA LYS A 24 -11.55 -14.55 3.20
C LYS A 24 -11.91 -13.06 3.24
N SER A 25 -11.74 -12.38 4.38
CA SER A 25 -12.05 -10.95 4.51
C SER A 25 -10.83 -10.11 4.85
N ALA A 26 -9.84 -10.69 5.54
CA ALA A 26 -8.66 -9.95 5.99
C ALA A 26 -7.77 -9.47 4.84
N TYR A 27 -7.55 -10.31 3.81
CA TYR A 27 -6.64 -9.95 2.72
C TYR A 27 -7.20 -8.88 1.79
N PRO A 28 -8.47 -8.99 1.30
CA PRO A 28 -9.09 -7.91 0.54
C PRO A 28 -9.09 -6.59 1.33
N ALA A 29 -9.40 -6.62 2.63
CA ALA A 29 -9.39 -5.42 3.46
C ALA A 29 -7.99 -4.76 3.54
N ALA A 30 -6.92 -5.56 3.71
CA ALA A 30 -5.55 -5.04 3.70
C ALA A 30 -5.20 -4.36 2.36
N LEU A 31 -5.57 -4.99 1.24
CA LEU A 31 -5.32 -4.43 -0.09
C LEU A 31 -6.14 -3.16 -0.33
N ASP A 32 -7.40 -3.12 0.11
CA ASP A 32 -8.27 -1.95 -0.04
C ASP A 32 -7.79 -0.76 0.80
N ILE A 33 -7.22 -1.02 1.99
CA ILE A 33 -6.58 0.03 2.80
C ILE A 33 -5.41 0.65 2.05
N THR A 34 -4.51 -0.16 1.48
CA THR A 34 -3.35 0.36 0.73
C THR A 34 -3.79 1.12 -0.53
N GLN A 35 -4.77 0.61 -1.27
CA GLN A 35 -5.31 1.29 -2.44
C GLN A 35 -5.99 2.60 -2.04
N THR A 36 -6.75 2.63 -0.95
CA THR A 36 -7.36 3.87 -0.45
C THR A 36 -6.27 4.87 -0.09
N ALA A 37 -5.24 4.45 0.64
CA ALA A 37 -4.14 5.33 1.02
C ALA A 37 -3.42 5.93 -0.20
N PHE A 38 -3.25 5.16 -1.27
CA PHE A 38 -2.66 5.65 -2.52
C PHE A 38 -3.42 6.85 -3.11
N HIS A 39 -4.74 6.92 -2.96
CA HIS A 39 -5.56 7.99 -3.56
C HIS A 39 -5.84 9.17 -2.63
N GLU A 40 -5.41 9.11 -1.37
CA GLU A 40 -5.64 10.17 -0.39
C GLU A 40 -4.46 11.15 -0.36
N PRO A 41 -4.69 12.46 -0.18
CA PRO A 41 -3.60 13.41 -0.03
C PRO A 41 -2.90 13.23 1.32
N LYS A 42 -1.58 13.49 1.37
CA LYS A 42 -0.84 13.63 2.64
C LYS A 42 -1.22 14.94 3.36
N PRO A 43 -1.18 14.98 4.71
CA PRO A 43 -0.90 13.86 5.60
C PRO A 43 -2.08 12.86 5.67
N LEU A 44 -1.77 11.57 5.62
CA LEU A 44 -2.76 10.47 5.69
C LEU A 44 -3.39 10.38 7.08
N PHE A 45 -2.61 10.69 8.11
CA PHE A 45 -3.03 10.60 9.51
C PHE A 45 -2.67 11.88 10.25
N ALA A 46 -3.56 12.32 11.12
CA ALA A 46 -3.25 13.43 12.02
C ALA A 46 -2.06 13.06 12.93
N ASN A 47 -1.20 14.04 13.25
CA ASN A 47 0.06 13.80 13.96
C ASN A 47 -0.15 13.14 15.33
N ASP A 48 -1.23 13.49 16.03
CA ASP A 48 -1.62 12.90 17.32
C ASP A 48 -2.07 11.43 17.20
N LYS A 49 -2.47 10.99 16.00
CA LYS A 49 -2.89 9.61 15.71
C LYS A 49 -1.77 8.71 15.20
N LYS A 50 -0.63 9.27 14.78
CA LYS A 50 0.50 8.49 14.25
C LYS A 50 0.95 7.37 15.21
N PRO A 51 1.13 7.57 16.53
CA PRO A 51 1.55 6.48 17.42
C PRO A 51 0.56 5.30 17.46
N GLU A 52 -0.75 5.60 17.43
CA GLU A 52 -1.81 4.60 17.38
C GLU A 52 -1.78 3.82 16.06
N VAL A 53 -1.71 4.55 14.94
CA VAL A 53 -1.65 3.96 13.59
C VAL A 53 -0.44 3.05 13.44
N ALA A 54 0.75 3.48 13.89
CA ALA A 54 1.96 2.67 13.80
C ALA A 54 1.80 1.32 14.53
N LYS A 55 1.19 1.31 15.71
CA LYS A 55 0.90 0.08 16.47
C LYS A 55 -0.10 -0.83 15.75
N LEU A 56 -1.11 -0.25 15.09
CA LEU A 56 -2.07 -1.02 14.30
C LEU A 56 -1.41 -1.62 13.06
N MET A 57 -0.59 -0.85 12.35
CA MET A 57 0.19 -1.31 11.19
C MET A 57 1.15 -2.44 11.57
N GLU A 58 1.87 -2.30 12.69
CA GLU A 58 2.77 -3.33 13.23
C GLU A 58 2.02 -4.65 13.51
N LYS A 59 0.86 -4.57 14.17
CA LYS A 59 0.02 -5.76 14.42
C LYS A 59 -0.50 -6.41 13.15
N SER A 60 -0.76 -5.61 12.12
CA SER A 60 -1.29 -6.09 10.84
C SER A 60 -0.21 -6.61 9.88
N ILE A 61 1.09 -6.59 10.25
CA ILE A 61 2.19 -7.08 9.40
C ILE A 61 1.90 -8.45 8.78
N PRO A 62 1.52 -9.50 9.54
CA PRO A 62 1.30 -10.82 8.96
C PRO A 62 0.12 -10.85 7.96
N ILE A 63 -0.87 -10.00 8.17
CA ILE A 63 -2.04 -9.90 7.28
C ILE A 63 -1.65 -9.21 5.97
N PHE A 64 -0.87 -8.12 6.05
CA PHE A 64 -0.33 -7.46 4.86
C PHE A 64 0.56 -8.42 4.07
N ASP A 65 1.50 -9.12 4.72
CA ASP A 65 2.41 -10.06 4.05
C ASP A 65 1.64 -11.09 3.22
N LYS A 66 0.63 -11.75 3.82
CA LYS A 66 -0.22 -12.72 3.13
C LYS A 66 -1.14 -12.10 2.07
N ALA A 67 -1.63 -10.90 2.29
CA ALA A 67 -2.43 -10.19 1.31
C ALA A 67 -1.61 -9.86 0.05
N PHE A 68 -0.36 -9.42 0.21
CA PHE A 68 0.54 -9.18 -0.91
C PHE A 68 0.98 -10.49 -1.59
N GLU A 69 1.24 -11.57 -0.85
CA GLU A 69 1.48 -12.90 -1.44
C GLU A 69 0.31 -13.33 -2.36
N SER A 70 -0.94 -13.01 -1.99
CA SER A 70 -2.12 -13.34 -2.80
C SER A 70 -2.24 -12.53 -4.11
N LEU A 71 -1.52 -11.41 -4.23
CA LEU A 71 -1.44 -10.63 -5.47
C LEU A 71 -0.46 -11.25 -6.47
N ASN A 72 0.43 -12.14 -6.02
CA ASN A 72 1.32 -12.88 -6.91
C ASN A 72 0.54 -14.00 -7.63
N GLY A 73 -0.05 -13.66 -8.78
CA GLY A 73 -1.06 -14.51 -9.41
C GLY A 73 -1.20 -14.37 -10.92
N GLY A 74 -0.08 -14.53 -11.64
CA GLY A 74 -0.02 -14.78 -13.08
C GLY A 74 -0.07 -13.54 -13.98
N SER A 75 0.10 -13.75 -15.30
CA SER A 75 0.31 -12.74 -16.36
C SER A 75 -0.88 -11.79 -16.65
N ASN A 76 -1.79 -11.55 -15.70
CA ASN A 76 -2.96 -10.69 -15.89
C ASN A 76 -2.60 -9.21 -15.65
N PRO A 77 -2.70 -8.32 -16.67
CA PRO A 77 -2.38 -6.89 -16.53
C PRO A 77 -3.19 -6.14 -15.45
N ASP A 78 -4.47 -6.51 -15.23
CA ASP A 78 -5.31 -5.86 -14.21
C ASP A 78 -4.81 -6.17 -12.79
N LYS A 79 -4.29 -7.40 -12.60
CA LYS A 79 -3.68 -7.80 -11.33
C LYS A 79 -2.34 -7.09 -11.10
N ARG A 80 -1.56 -6.84 -12.17
CA ARG A 80 -0.33 -6.03 -12.11
C ARG A 80 -0.63 -4.61 -11.66
N GLN A 81 -1.59 -3.93 -12.29
CA GLN A 81 -1.94 -2.57 -11.90
C GLN A 81 -2.39 -2.51 -10.44
N LYS A 82 -3.27 -3.43 -10.01
CA LYS A 82 -3.70 -3.51 -8.61
C LYS A 82 -2.51 -3.70 -7.66
N ALA A 83 -1.55 -4.53 -8.04
CA ALA A 83 -0.34 -4.76 -7.26
C ALA A 83 0.55 -3.51 -7.16
N GLN A 84 0.72 -2.76 -8.27
CA GLN A 84 1.46 -1.49 -8.29
C GLN A 84 0.79 -0.44 -7.38
N ILE A 85 -0.54 -0.28 -7.45
CA ILE A 85 -1.30 0.64 -6.61
C ILE A 85 -1.15 0.24 -5.13
N SER A 86 -1.42 -1.02 -4.80
CA SER A 86 -1.32 -1.51 -3.42
C SER A 86 0.09 -1.35 -2.86
N ARG A 87 1.13 -1.70 -3.63
CA ARG A 87 2.52 -1.56 -3.17
C ARG A 87 2.91 -0.10 -2.93
N SER A 88 2.50 0.79 -3.82
CA SER A 88 2.77 2.22 -3.70
C SER A 88 1.99 2.86 -2.56
N GLY A 89 0.74 2.44 -2.35
CA GLY A 89 -0.05 2.83 -1.19
C GLY A 89 0.56 2.38 0.14
N LEU A 90 1.10 1.15 0.20
CA LEU A 90 1.82 0.68 1.38
C LEU A 90 3.09 1.51 1.64
N GLN A 91 3.87 1.83 0.59
CA GLN A 91 5.01 2.75 0.70
C GLN A 91 4.56 4.09 1.29
N PHE A 92 3.51 4.67 0.72
CA PHE A 92 3.00 5.97 1.09
C PHE A 92 2.55 6.05 2.55
N MET A 93 1.90 4.97 3.05
CA MET A 93 1.54 4.82 4.46
C MET A 93 2.77 4.75 5.36
N VAL A 94 3.80 3.99 4.98
CA VAL A 94 5.02 3.81 5.81
C VAL A 94 5.86 5.09 5.85
N GLU A 95 5.99 5.80 4.73
CA GLU A 95 6.75 7.05 4.65
C GLU A 95 6.14 8.19 5.47
N GLU A 96 4.86 8.11 5.82
CA GLU A 96 4.19 9.08 6.71
C GLU A 96 4.87 9.19 8.08
N PHE A 97 5.70 8.21 8.43
CA PHE A 97 6.42 8.10 9.69
C PHE A 97 7.91 8.41 9.60
N GLU A 98 8.47 8.72 8.41
CA GLU A 98 9.92 8.98 8.24
C GLU A 98 10.47 10.07 9.16
N SER A 99 9.66 11.10 9.45
CA SER A 99 10.05 12.16 10.38
C SER A 99 10.15 11.70 11.84
N ASN A 100 9.62 10.52 12.19
CA ASN A 100 9.70 9.89 13.50
C ASN A 100 10.32 8.50 13.38
N GLN A 101 11.65 8.44 13.52
CA GLN A 101 12.45 7.24 13.30
C GLN A 101 12.06 6.06 14.21
N ASP A 102 11.56 6.32 15.42
CA ASP A 102 11.14 5.26 16.34
C ASP A 102 9.86 4.56 15.86
N LEU A 103 8.90 5.33 15.34
CA LEU A 103 7.68 4.76 14.74
C LEU A 103 7.99 4.12 13.40
N TYR A 104 8.81 4.77 12.57
CA TYR A 104 9.22 4.26 11.27
C TYR A 104 9.88 2.88 11.36
N ARG A 105 10.85 2.69 12.28
CA ARG A 105 11.54 1.39 12.47
C ARG A 105 10.61 0.24 12.82
N LYS A 106 9.48 0.51 13.49
CA LYS A 106 8.49 -0.53 13.85
C LYS A 106 7.70 -1.02 12.64
N ILE A 107 7.40 -0.12 11.71
CA ILE A 107 6.54 -0.42 10.56
C ILE A 107 7.31 -0.67 9.27
N GLN A 108 8.57 -0.22 9.15
CA GLN A 108 9.44 -0.47 8.02
C GLN A 108 9.52 -1.97 7.63
N PRO A 109 9.48 -2.95 8.57
CA PRO A 109 9.42 -4.37 8.21
C PRO A 109 8.28 -4.73 7.26
N LEU A 110 7.18 -3.98 7.20
CA LEU A 110 6.12 -4.15 6.20
C LEU A 110 6.66 -4.12 4.78
N LEU A 111 7.55 -3.17 4.47
CA LEU A 111 8.11 -2.99 3.13
C LEU A 111 9.09 -4.10 2.74
N ASN A 112 9.60 -4.83 3.74
CA ASN A 112 10.58 -5.91 3.58
C ASN A 112 9.94 -7.30 3.77
N ALA A 113 8.62 -7.37 3.94
CA ALA A 113 7.91 -8.63 4.08
C ALA A 113 7.98 -9.46 2.79
N SER A 114 7.98 -10.78 2.91
CA SER A 114 8.23 -11.72 1.81
C SER A 114 7.23 -11.59 0.66
N GLY A 115 5.94 -11.46 0.95
CA GLY A 115 4.87 -11.26 -0.03
C GLY A 115 4.98 -9.90 -0.72
N VAL A 116 5.42 -8.87 -0.01
CA VAL A 116 5.66 -7.53 -0.59
C VAL A 116 6.82 -7.59 -1.59
N LYS A 117 7.93 -8.24 -1.22
CA LYS A 117 9.07 -8.47 -2.12
C LYS A 117 8.69 -9.31 -3.34
N SER A 118 7.89 -10.34 -3.13
CA SER A 118 7.36 -11.18 -4.22
C SER A 118 6.51 -10.37 -5.22
N VAL A 119 5.71 -9.42 -4.73
CA VAL A 119 4.95 -8.49 -5.58
C VAL A 119 5.88 -7.54 -6.33
N GLU A 120 6.92 -6.99 -5.71
CA GLU A 120 7.91 -6.15 -6.38
C GLU A 120 8.57 -6.90 -7.55
N GLU A 121 8.99 -8.16 -7.33
CA GLU A 121 9.54 -9.00 -8.40
C GLU A 121 8.53 -9.26 -9.52
N TYR A 122 7.28 -9.54 -9.18
CA TYR A 122 6.21 -9.76 -10.15
C TYR A 122 5.99 -8.51 -11.01
N ILE A 123 5.93 -7.33 -10.41
CA ILE A 123 5.80 -6.05 -11.12
C ILE A 123 6.99 -5.84 -12.05
N GLN A 124 8.22 -6.04 -11.57
CA GLN A 124 9.44 -5.90 -12.38
C GLN A 124 9.44 -6.83 -13.60
N LYS A 125 9.12 -8.13 -13.39
CA LYS A 125 9.08 -9.14 -14.46
C LYS A 125 7.99 -8.90 -15.50
N THR A 126 6.92 -8.20 -15.12
CA THR A 126 5.75 -7.93 -15.99
C THR A 126 5.71 -6.50 -16.54
N THR A 127 6.74 -5.71 -16.28
CA THR A 127 6.89 -4.37 -16.86
C THR A 127 7.40 -4.51 -18.30
N THR A 128 6.46 -4.70 -19.23
CA THR A 128 6.71 -4.46 -20.66
C THR A 128 6.64 -2.95 -20.93
N LYS A 129 7.42 -2.44 -21.88
CA LYS A 129 7.51 -1.00 -22.25
C LYS A 129 6.15 -0.35 -22.61
N GLU A 130 5.13 -1.16 -22.90
CA GLU A 130 3.77 -0.72 -23.12
C GLU A 130 2.98 -0.80 -21.80
N GLN A 131 3.10 0.21 -20.94
CA GLN A 131 2.14 0.35 -19.85
C GLN A 131 1.08 1.39 -20.19
N ALA A 132 -0.17 0.93 -20.08
CA ALA A 132 -1.37 1.68 -20.31
C ALA A 132 -1.41 2.92 -19.40
N LYS A 133 -1.30 4.10 -20.01
CA LYS A 133 -1.93 5.31 -19.47
C LYS A 133 -3.39 4.95 -19.25
N ASN A 134 -3.80 4.74 -18.01
CA ASN A 134 -5.18 4.44 -17.69
C ASN A 134 -5.90 5.80 -17.55
N PRO A 135 -6.68 6.25 -18.55
CA PRO A 135 -7.15 7.64 -18.63
C PRO A 135 -8.21 8.02 -17.57
N GLY A 136 -8.57 7.10 -16.67
CA GLY A 136 -9.55 7.32 -15.61
C GLY A 136 -9.00 7.47 -14.19
N MET A 137 -7.69 7.42 -13.98
CA MET A 137 -7.10 7.54 -12.64
C MET A 137 -6.73 9.00 -12.33
N ASP A 138 -7.38 9.61 -11.32
CA ASP A 138 -6.96 10.91 -10.80
C ASP A 138 -5.71 10.75 -9.93
N THR A 139 -4.56 11.02 -10.55
CA THR A 139 -3.23 10.92 -9.95
C THR A 139 -2.71 12.25 -9.41
N SER A 140 -3.49 13.33 -9.52
CA SER A 140 -3.05 14.71 -9.25
C SER A 140 -2.60 14.96 -7.81
N LYS A 141 -3.04 14.12 -6.87
CA LYS A 141 -2.77 14.26 -5.42
C LYS A 141 -1.66 13.35 -4.91
N ILE A 142 -1.08 12.55 -5.80
CA ILE A 142 -0.11 11.51 -5.46
C ILE A 142 1.28 12.00 -5.88
N PRO A 143 2.30 11.94 -5.00
CA PRO A 143 3.65 12.32 -5.41
C PRO A 143 4.19 11.44 -6.53
N VAL A 144 4.87 12.03 -7.51
CA VAL A 144 5.50 11.32 -8.65
C VAL A 144 6.43 10.18 -8.17
N SER A 145 7.10 10.34 -7.03
CA SER A 145 7.95 9.30 -6.44
C SER A 145 7.23 8.00 -6.10
N HIS A 146 5.90 8.04 -5.93
CA HIS A 146 5.06 6.88 -5.68
C HIS A 146 4.48 6.28 -6.97
N PHE A 147 4.84 6.84 -8.13
CA PHE A 147 4.60 6.31 -9.47
C PHE A 147 5.79 5.57 -10.07
N TRP A 148 6.83 5.30 -9.27
CA TRP A 148 8.04 4.58 -9.68
C TRP A 148 7.85 3.25 -10.44
N TRP A 149 6.65 2.67 -10.43
CA TRP A 149 6.29 1.51 -11.28
C TRP A 149 5.36 1.83 -12.47
N PHE A 150 4.75 3.01 -12.52
CA PHE A 150 3.81 3.45 -13.56
C PHE A 150 4.47 4.29 -14.66
N ASN A 151 5.60 4.92 -14.35
CA ASN A 151 6.38 5.67 -15.33
C ASN A 151 7.35 4.71 -16.02
N VAL A 152 7.00 4.28 -17.22
CA VAL A 152 8.00 3.87 -18.21
C VAL A 152 8.62 5.17 -18.70
N GLU A 153 9.93 5.32 -18.56
CA GLU A 153 10.70 6.45 -19.08
C GLU A 153 10.23 6.80 -20.50
N GLY A 154 9.70 8.01 -20.62
CA GLY A 154 9.20 8.59 -21.86
C GLY A 154 9.27 10.12 -21.82
N ASP A 155 10.20 10.66 -21.03
CA ASP A 155 10.65 12.05 -21.13
C ASP A 155 12.08 12.03 -21.72
N GLU A 156 12.17 11.64 -22.98
CA GLU A 156 13.04 12.27 -24.00
C GLU A 156 12.27 12.30 -25.34
#